data_AF-A0A7C6TII5-F1
#
_entry.id   AF-A0A7C6TII5-F1
#
_cell.length_a   1.000
_cell.length_b   1.000
_cell.length_c   1.000
_cell.angle_alpha   90.00
_cell.angle_beta   90.00
_cell.angle_gamma   90.00
#
_symmetry.space_group_name_H-M   'P 1'
#
loop_
_entity.id
_entity.type
_entity.pdbx_description
1 polymer ?
#
loop_
_entity_poly.entity_id
_entity_poly.type
_entity_poly.pdbx_seq_one_letter_code
_entity_poly.pdbx_strand_id
1 'polypeptide(L)' 'GSLPAVLDALEADHEFLLEGDVFTKDVIETWIEYKRKNEIDPIRFRPHPHEFEMYYDI' A
#
# COMPACT_ATOMS: atom_id res chain seq x y z
N GLY A 1 -12.13 0.22 -1.73
CA GLY A 1 -10.89 0.62 -1.02
C GLY A 1 -9.73 -0.13 -1.67
N SER A 2 -8.57 0.50 -1.78
CA SER A 2 -7.35 -0.14 -2.28
C SER A 2 -6.23 0.02 -1.25
N LEU A 3 -5.27 -0.91 -1.24
CA LEU A 3 -4.13 -0.83 -0.32
C LEU A 3 -3.34 0.49 -0.48
N PRO A 4 -3.03 0.98 -1.70
CA PRO A 4 -2.40 2.30 -1.86
C PRO A 4 -3.18 3.43 -1.20
N ALA A 5 -4.50 3.50 -1.43
CA ALA A 5 -5.33 4.56 -0.88
C ALA A 5 -5.40 4.52 0.66
N VAL A 6 -5.36 3.33 1.26
CA VAL A 6 -5.32 3.18 2.72
C VAL A 6 -3.97 3.61 3.29
N LEU A 7 -2.86 3.30 2.60
CA LEU A 7 -1.53 3.76 3.02
C LEU A 7 -1.39 5.28 2.92
N ASP A 8 -1.96 5.90 1.88
CA ASP A 8 -1.97 7.36 1.74
C ASP A 8 -2.81 8.03 2.85
N ALA A 9 -3.95 7.43 3.21
CA ALA A 9 -4.76 7.89 4.33
C ALA A 9 -4.02 7.72 5.68
N LEU A 10 -3.34 6.59 5.89
CA LEU A 10 -2.52 6.34 7.07
C LEU A 10 -1.36 7.33 7.17
N GLU A 11 -0.69 7.63 6.06
CA GLU A 11 0.40 8.62 6.02
C GLU A 11 -0.10 10.03 6.36
N ALA A 12 -1.31 10.38 5.92
CA ALA A 12 -1.93 11.68 6.16
C ALA A 12 -2.53 11.86 7.57
N ASP A 13 -2.98 10.77 8.21
CA ASP A 13 -3.68 10.82 9.50
C ASP A 13 -3.33 9.61 10.38
N HIS A 14 -2.23 9.72 11.13
CA HIS A 14 -1.79 8.70 12.10
C HIS A 14 -1.42 9.28 13.48
N GLU A 15 -1.77 10.53 13.77
CA GLU A 15 -1.43 11.16 15.06
C GLU A 15 -2.05 10.40 16.24
N PHE A 16 -3.26 9.86 16.07
CA PHE A 16 -3.92 9.04 17.08
C PHE A 16 -3.18 7.74 17.42
N LEU A 17 -2.29 7.26 16.54
CA LEU A 17 -1.45 6.08 16.79
C LEU A 17 -0.18 6.42 17.57
N LEU A 18 0.24 7.69 17.54
CA LEU A 18 1.44 8.17 18.25
C LEU A 18 1.13 8.51 19.72
N GLU A 19 -0.14 8.69 20.08
CA GLU A 19 -0.52 8.94 21.47
C GLU A 19 -0.08 7.80 22.40
N GLY A 20 0.60 8.16 23.49
CA GLY A 20 1.05 7.23 24.51
C GLY A 20 2.20 6.31 24.08
N ASP A 21 2.94 6.68 23.03
CA ASP A 21 4.04 5.88 22.45
C ASP A 21 3.62 4.45 22.09
N VAL A 22 2.34 4.26 21.73
CA VAL A 22 1.82 2.94 21.31
C VAL A 22 2.44 2.53 19.98
N PHE A 23 2.57 3.47 19.05
CA PHE A 23 3.38 3.35 17.86
C PHE A 23 4.39 4.49 17.80
N THR A 24 5.61 4.16 17.41
CA THR A 24 6.61 5.17 17.07
C THR A 24 6.48 5.55 15.60
N LYS A 25 6.85 6.79 15.29
CA LYS A 25 6.79 7.33 13.92
C LYS A 25 7.62 6.50 12.93
N ASP A 26 8.79 6.01 13.35
CA ASP A 26 9.67 5.20 12.51
C ASP A 26 9.04 3.85 12.12
N VAL A 27 8.24 3.24 13.01
CA VAL A 27 7.54 1.98 12.72
C VAL A 27 6.46 2.22 11.65
N ILE A 28 5.72 3.33 11.75
CA ILE A 28 4.67 3.68 10.78
C ILE A 28 5.28 3.95 9.41
N GLU A 29 6.34 4.77 9.35
CA GLU A 29 7.04 5.10 8.09
C GLU A 29 7.63 3.84 7.45
N THR A 30 8.32 3.00 8.23
CA THR A 30 8.90 1.74 7.76
C THR A 30 7.83 0.79 7.24
N TRP A 31 6.68 0.72 7.90
CA TRP A 31 5.57 -0.12 7.48
C TRP A 31 4.98 0.34 6.14
N ILE A 32 4.73 1.64 5.99
CA ILE A 32 4.23 2.22 4.74
C ILE A 32 5.21 1.94 3.59
N GLU A 33 6.51 2.17 3.82
CA GLU A 33 7.54 1.91 2.82
C GLU A 33 7.61 0.44 2.44
N TYR A 34 7.60 -0.47 3.43
CA TYR A 34 7.64 -1.90 3.21
C TYR A 34 6.45 -2.36 2.35
N LYS A 35 5.23 -1.90 2.67
CA LYS A 35 4.02 -2.26 1.94
C LYS A 35 4.00 -1.71 0.50
N ARG A 36 4.48 -0.49 0.30
CA ARG A 36 4.64 0.09 -1.05
C ARG A 36 5.60 -0.74 -1.90
N LYS A 37 6.81 -1.01 -1.38
CA LYS A 37 7.87 -1.69 -2.14
C LYS A 37 7.64 -3.18 -2.35
N ASN A 38 7.12 -3.89 -1.36
CA ASN A 38 7.09 -5.36 -1.38
C ASN A 38 5.73 -5.95 -1.75
N GLU A 39 4.65 -5.17 -1.67
CA GLU A 39 3.30 -5.66 -1.97
C GLU A 39 2.67 -4.90 -3.14
N ILE A 40 2.68 -3.56 -3.12
CA ILE A 40 2.03 -2.76 -4.16
C ILE A 40 2.81 -2.79 -5.47
N ASP A 41 4.08 -2.37 -5.45
CA ASP A 41 4.89 -2.25 -6.66
C ASP A 41 4.98 -3.57 -7.46
N PRO A 42 5.25 -4.74 -6.82
CA PRO A 42 5.36 -5.99 -7.55
C PRO A 42 4.04 -6.46 -8.20
N ILE A 43 2.90 -6.09 -7.64
CA ILE A 43 1.59 -6.39 -8.24
C ILE A 43 1.33 -5.45 -9.41
N ARG A 44 1.65 -4.16 -9.27
CA ARG A 44 1.43 -3.14 -10.30
C ARG A 44 2.18 -3.41 -11.60
N PHE A 45 3.34 -4.07 -11.54
CA PHE A 45 4.14 -4.42 -12.72
C PHE A 45 3.82 -5.80 -13.31
N ARG A 46 2.92 -6.58 -12.69
CA ARG A 46 2.55 -7.91 -13.19
C ARG A 46 1.18 -7.87 -13.85
N PRO A 47 1.08 -8.21 -15.15
CA PRO A 47 -0.21 -8.30 -15.79
C PRO A 47 -1.05 -9.39 -15.11
N HIS A 48 -2.31 -9.07 -14.84
CA HIS A 48 -3.22 -10.00 -14.20
C HIS A 48 -3.79 -10.98 -15.24
N PRO A 49 -3.98 -12.28 -14.94
CA PRO A 49 -4.49 -13.25 -15.94
C PRO A 49 -5.79 -12.82 -16.63
N HIS A 50 -6.67 -12.12 -15.92
CA HIS A 50 -7.91 -11.57 -16.48
C HIS A 50 -7.67 -10.47 -17.54
N GLU A 51 -6.54 -9.76 -17.49
CA GLU A 51 -6.16 -8.80 -18.54
C GLU A 51 -5.89 -9.52 -19.87
N PHE A 52 -5.36 -10.74 -19.84
CA PHE A 52 -5.25 -11.55 -21.07
C PHE A 52 -6.63 -11.85 -21.66
N GLU A 53 -7.61 -12.28 -20.86
CA GLU A 53 -8.98 -12.52 -21.36
C GLU A 53 -9.62 -11.27 -21.98
N MET A 54 -9.33 -10.08 -21.45
CA MET A 54 -9.90 -8.82 -21.95
C MET A 54 -9.25 -8.31 -23.23
N TYR A 55 -7.95 -8.55 -23.43
CA TYR A 55 -7.16 -7.87 -24.47
C TYR A 55 -6.52 -8.81 -25.50
N TYR A 56 -6.58 -10.13 -25.34
CA TYR A 56 -5.88 -11.07 -26.23
C TYR A 56 -6.52 -11.17 -27.63
N ASP A 57 -7.83 -11.01 -27.75
CA ASP A 57 -8.58 -11.13 -29.02
C ASP A 57 -8.99 -9.76 -29.63
N ILE A 58 -8.39 -8.66 -29.15
CA ILE A 58 -8.58 -7.30 -29.73
C ILE A 58 -7.66 -7.09 -30.93
#